data_AF-A0A835LJ21-F1
#
_entry.id   AF-A0A835LJ21-F1
#
_cell.length_a   1.000
_cell.length_b   1.000
_cell.length_c   1.000
_cell.angle_alpha   90.00
_cell.angle_beta   90.00
_cell.angle_gamma   90.00
#
_symmetry.space_group_name_H-M   'P 1'
#
loop_
_entity.id
_entity.type
_entity.pdbx_description
1 polymer ?
#
loop_
_entity_poly.entity_id
_entity_poly.type
_entity_poly.pdbx_seq_one_letter_code
_entity_poly.pdbx_strand_id
1 'polypeptide(L)'
;MCSSCSFSHALKFFLLLLSLPSILSLPINDQGKNHRPYKTFQPNNKNFQPSNKTTFQANNMEPFELETLFKIMETMSSDRNWRLTNPNPCKPGWQGIECKQGVDNHLHVSRLDFGSPPYPSCKNTATFPSEIFNLPYLQSAFFYHCFTHTKTSLSIPPRVASASSLQQLSLRSNQALIGPIPPQISLLNSLQILTLSQNNLNEQIPVQLFALTSLIHLDLSYNFLTGTIPNQVGMLRNLVGLDLSYNSFMGAIPATIGELGILQKLDLSSNMLTGSIPPTVEKLNLLVFIALSTNKLQGTFPKGLAKLHSLQYFLMDDNPMFIPLPFELGRLLKLQELRLANSGYTGIIPQSFTQLQNLSTLSLQNNRLTGEIPVGLSSLSHIYHLNLSRNMLNGVVPFNSGFCSRLGRNLDLSGNPGLCLNGAEALESVKIGVGVCGKNNNPSMGKSFKKSRAPSHGFCILLNVFSILSVWMMYLV
;
A
#
# COMPACT_ATOMS: atom_id res chain seq x y z
N MET A 1 -20.74 14.90 -22.41
CA MET A 1 -21.33 14.87 -21.05
C MET A 1 -20.95 13.52 -20.44
N CYS A 2 -19.97 13.52 -19.54
CA CYS A 2 -19.49 12.33 -18.82
C CYS A 2 -20.28 12.20 -17.52
N SER A 3 -20.99 11.09 -17.35
CA SER A 3 -21.56 10.66 -16.07
C SER A 3 -20.63 9.66 -15.39
N SER A 4 -19.93 10.17 -14.37
CA SER A 4 -19.69 9.57 -13.05
C SER A 4 -19.75 8.04 -12.84
N CYS A 5 -18.59 7.53 -12.39
CA CYS A 5 -18.37 6.56 -11.29
C CYS A 5 -18.84 5.09 -11.39
N SER A 6 -17.85 4.19 -11.45
CA SER A 6 -17.91 2.87 -10.81
C SER A 6 -16.51 2.47 -10.30
N PHE A 7 -16.04 3.14 -9.25
CA PHE A 7 -14.84 2.77 -8.48
C PHE A 7 -15.10 2.78 -6.94
N SER A 8 -16.37 2.82 -6.54
CA SER A 8 -16.79 3.23 -5.18
C SER A 8 -16.71 2.15 -4.09
N HIS A 9 -16.64 0.85 -4.42
CA HIS A 9 -16.69 -0.21 -3.40
C HIS A 9 -15.33 -0.86 -3.09
N ALA A 10 -14.48 -1.10 -4.10
CA ALA A 10 -13.12 -1.61 -3.88
C ALA A 10 -12.21 -0.58 -3.20
N LEU A 11 -12.38 0.70 -3.51
CA LEU A 11 -11.61 1.79 -2.90
C LEU A 11 -12.01 2.03 -1.43
N LYS A 12 -13.29 1.84 -1.08
CA LYS A 12 -13.77 1.90 0.31
C LYS A 12 -13.21 0.76 1.18
N PHE A 13 -12.97 -0.41 0.60
CA PHE A 13 -12.40 -1.57 1.31
C PHE A 13 -10.87 -1.55 1.37
N PHE A 14 -10.21 -1.00 0.34
CA PHE A 14 -8.76 -0.75 0.33
C PHE A 14 -8.36 0.35 1.34
N LEU A 15 -9.21 1.36 1.51
CA LEU A 15 -9.08 2.32 2.62
C LEU A 15 -9.35 1.69 3.99
N LEU A 16 -10.20 0.65 4.07
CA LEU A 16 -10.48 -0.08 5.31
C LEU A 16 -9.26 -0.89 5.80
N LEU A 17 -8.46 -1.45 4.89
CA LEU A 17 -7.23 -2.19 5.21
C LEU A 17 -6.07 -1.26 5.63
N LEU A 18 -6.11 0.01 5.23
CA LEU A 18 -5.19 1.06 5.71
C LEU A 18 -5.73 1.80 6.96
N SER A 19 -6.94 1.51 7.42
CA SER A 19 -7.59 2.17 8.58
C SER A 19 -8.07 1.22 9.68
N LEU A 20 -7.57 -0.02 9.74
CA LEU A 20 -7.78 -0.86 10.91
C LEU A 20 -7.03 -0.25 12.10
N PRO A 21 -7.73 0.18 13.18
CA PRO A 21 -7.06 0.59 14.40
C PRO A 21 -6.28 -0.60 14.96
N SER A 22 -5.07 -0.31 15.43
CA SER A 22 -4.29 -1.23 16.24
C SER A 22 -5.17 -1.78 17.36
N ILE A 23 -5.39 -3.09 17.39
CA ILE A 23 -5.89 -3.76 18.60
C ILE A 23 -4.72 -3.72 19.60
N LEU A 24 -4.59 -2.61 20.30
CA LEU A 24 -3.67 -2.40 21.42
C LEU A 24 -4.47 -1.71 22.54
N SER A 25 -5.27 -2.51 23.23
CA SER A 25 -5.71 -2.28 24.61
C SER A 25 -6.47 -3.50 25.12
N LEU A 26 -5.73 -4.50 25.58
CA LEU A 26 -6.25 -5.42 26.60
C LEU A 26 -5.82 -4.86 27.96
N PRO A 27 -6.74 -4.57 28.90
CA PRO A 27 -6.38 -4.18 30.25
C PRO A 27 -5.84 -5.40 31.01
N ILE A 28 -4.66 -5.25 31.59
CA ILE A 28 -4.13 -6.18 32.59
C ILE A 28 -5.01 -6.02 33.84
N ASN A 29 -5.73 -7.08 34.16
CA ASN A 29 -6.58 -7.20 35.33
C ASN A 29 -5.68 -7.62 36.51
N ASP A 30 -5.33 -6.68 37.39
CA ASP A 30 -4.62 -6.99 38.64
C ASP A 30 -5.59 -6.81 39.82
N GLN A 31 -6.09 -7.93 40.33
CA GLN A 31 -6.95 -8.03 41.50
C GLN A 31 -6.17 -8.68 42.64
N GLY A 32 -5.72 -7.85 43.58
CA GLY A 32 -6.12 -7.99 44.97
C GLY A 32 -5.12 -8.54 46.00
N LYS A 33 -5.15 -7.84 47.15
CA LYS A 33 -4.81 -8.24 48.54
C LYS A 33 -3.35 -7.98 48.97
N ASN A 34 -3.02 -7.30 50.07
CA ASN A 34 -3.71 -7.18 51.37
C ASN A 34 -3.27 -5.93 52.19
N HIS A 35 -4.18 -5.53 53.09
CA HIS A 35 -4.10 -4.51 54.13
C HIS A 35 -2.92 -4.61 55.12
N ARG A 36 -2.44 -3.47 55.68
CA ARG A 36 -2.91 -2.86 56.97
C ARG A 36 -2.09 -1.61 57.36
N PRO A 37 -2.63 -0.74 58.25
CA PRO A 37 -2.31 0.69 58.34
C PRO A 37 -1.35 1.00 59.50
N TYR A 38 -0.73 2.19 59.53
CA TYR A 38 -0.56 2.95 60.79
C TYR A 38 -0.03 4.39 60.61
N LYS A 39 -0.71 5.29 61.33
CA LYS A 39 -0.23 6.48 62.08
C LYS A 39 0.32 7.71 61.34
N THR A 40 -0.55 8.72 61.37
CA THR A 40 -0.26 10.15 61.58
C THR A 40 0.91 10.42 62.53
N PHE A 41 1.84 11.27 62.08
CA PHE A 41 2.68 12.12 62.93
C PHE A 41 2.97 13.44 62.19
N GLN A 42 2.44 14.54 62.71
CA GLN A 42 3.02 15.88 62.49
C GLN A 42 4.18 16.05 63.47
N PRO A 43 5.22 16.81 63.10
CA PRO A 43 5.49 17.99 63.90
C PRO A 43 5.93 19.23 63.10
N ASN A 44 5.35 20.36 63.51
CA ASN A 44 5.96 21.68 63.72
C ASN A 44 7.02 22.22 62.74
N ASN A 45 6.55 23.16 61.93
CA ASN A 45 7.03 24.55 61.87
C ASN A 45 8.48 24.82 62.35
N LYS A 46 9.39 24.97 61.38
CA LYS A 46 10.51 25.93 61.47
C LYS A 46 10.66 26.64 60.12
N ASN A 47 10.49 27.96 60.19
CA ASN A 47 10.80 28.91 59.13
C ASN A 47 12.20 28.67 58.57
N PHE A 48 12.27 28.28 57.30
CA PHE A 48 13.41 28.52 56.44
C PHE A 48 12.86 29.17 55.17
N GLN A 49 13.16 30.46 55.00
CA GLN A 49 12.98 31.13 53.72
C GLN A 49 13.92 30.46 52.70
N PRO A 50 13.43 30.07 51.52
CA PRO A 50 14.25 30.02 50.33
C PRO A 50 14.04 31.33 49.58
N SER A 51 15.11 32.13 49.59
CA SER A 51 15.46 33.13 48.59
C SER A 51 14.91 32.78 47.19
N ASN A 52 14.21 33.74 46.59
CA ASN A 52 13.97 33.94 45.15
C ASN A 52 14.34 32.74 44.26
N LYS A 53 13.44 31.75 44.15
CA LYS A 53 13.37 30.95 42.93
C LYS A 53 12.79 31.85 41.86
N THR A 54 13.66 32.34 40.98
CA THR A 54 13.31 32.72 39.62
C THR A 54 12.29 31.72 39.08
N THR A 55 11.12 32.21 38.73
CA THR A 55 10.11 31.49 37.96
C THR A 55 10.76 30.95 36.68
N PHE A 56 11.18 29.69 36.69
CA PHE A 56 11.54 28.96 35.47
C PHE A 56 10.29 28.96 34.58
N GLN A 57 10.38 29.58 33.41
CA GLN A 57 9.36 29.50 32.36
C GLN A 57 9.34 28.07 31.79
N ALA A 58 8.79 27.12 32.55
CA ALA A 58 8.78 25.69 32.26
C ALA A 58 7.77 25.27 31.17
N ASN A 59 7.57 26.10 30.14
CA ASN A 59 6.56 25.87 29.08
C ASN A 59 7.02 26.35 27.70
N ASN A 60 8.30 26.71 27.53
CA ASN A 60 8.84 27.16 26.24
C ASN A 60 9.71 26.07 25.61
N MET A 61 9.81 26.09 24.29
CA MET A 61 10.74 25.25 23.54
C MET A 61 12.19 25.62 23.86
N GLU A 62 13.07 24.63 23.86
CA GLU A 62 14.50 24.84 24.06
C GLU A 62 15.08 25.70 22.91
N PRO A 63 15.93 26.71 23.18
CA PRO A 63 16.39 27.65 22.16
C PRO A 63 17.08 27.05 20.94
N PHE A 64 17.88 25.98 21.11
CA PHE A 64 18.52 25.30 19.99
C PHE A 64 17.51 24.54 19.12
N GLU A 65 16.54 23.86 19.73
CA GLU A 65 15.44 23.23 18.98
C GLU A 65 14.60 24.26 18.21
N LEU A 66 14.28 25.38 18.86
CA LEU A 66 13.53 26.49 18.26
C LEU A 66 14.25 27.03 17.02
N GLU A 67 15.56 27.28 17.12
CA GLU A 67 16.36 27.77 16.00
C GLU A 67 16.49 26.74 14.87
N THR A 68 16.62 25.46 15.22
CA THR A 68 16.66 24.35 14.25
C THR A 68 15.35 24.27 13.47
N LEU A 69 14.22 24.39 14.17
CA LEU A 69 12.90 24.39 13.57
C LEU A 69 12.70 25.56 12.62
N PHE A 70 13.10 26.78 12.99
CA PHE A 70 12.99 27.92 12.09
C PHE A 70 13.82 27.74 10.82
N LYS A 71 15.04 27.19 10.91
CA LYS A 71 15.85 26.87 9.73
C LYS A 71 15.17 25.86 8.81
N ILE A 72 14.54 24.83 9.38
CA ILE A 72 13.75 23.85 8.61
C ILE A 72 12.59 24.56 7.91
N MET A 73 11.80 25.36 8.65
CA MET A 73 10.64 26.07 8.10
C MET A 73 11.01 27.05 6.98
N GLU A 74 12.10 27.80 7.16
CA GLU A 74 12.62 28.74 6.15
C GLU A 74 13.21 28.01 4.93
N THR A 75 13.79 26.83 5.12
CA THR A 75 14.26 25.96 4.02
C THR A 75 13.09 25.36 3.24
N MET A 76 11.99 25.03 3.90
CA MET A 76 10.86 24.34 3.29
C MET A 76 9.83 25.28 2.68
N SER A 77 9.48 26.36 3.36
CA SER A 77 8.29 27.16 3.03
C SER A 77 8.60 28.65 2.94
N SER A 78 7.79 29.37 2.16
CA SER A 78 7.79 30.83 2.07
C SER A 78 6.39 31.42 2.23
N ASP A 79 5.45 30.66 2.80
CA ASP A 79 4.06 31.09 3.01
C ASP A 79 3.97 32.36 3.86
N ARG A 80 4.91 32.53 4.79
CA ARG A 80 5.00 33.66 5.71
C ARG A 80 6.40 33.77 6.30
N ASN A 81 6.69 34.91 6.94
CA ASN A 81 7.86 35.04 7.81
C ASN A 81 7.56 34.37 9.16
N TRP A 82 7.98 33.12 9.31
CA TRP A 82 7.67 32.27 10.45
C TRP A 82 8.12 32.85 11.81
N ARG A 83 9.30 33.47 11.86
CA ARG A 83 9.83 34.07 13.09
C ARG A 83 8.98 35.23 13.60
N LEU A 84 8.47 36.06 12.68
CA LEU A 84 7.65 37.22 13.02
C LEU A 84 6.20 36.83 13.33
N THR A 85 5.63 35.90 12.56
CA THR A 85 4.21 35.53 12.66
C THR A 85 3.95 34.51 13.75
N ASN A 86 4.92 33.64 14.05
CA ASN A 86 4.79 32.54 15.00
C ASN A 86 6.08 32.38 15.83
N PRO A 87 6.43 33.35 16.71
CA PRO A 87 7.65 33.30 17.51
C PRO A 87 7.65 32.18 18.57
N ASN A 88 6.48 31.63 18.92
CA ASN A 88 6.35 30.46 19.79
C ASN A 88 5.66 29.31 19.02
N PRO A 89 6.45 28.38 18.47
CA PRO A 89 5.98 27.25 17.70
C PRO A 89 4.87 26.40 18.27
N CYS A 90 4.92 26.18 19.58
CA CYS A 90 4.09 25.20 20.25
C CYS A 90 2.80 25.80 20.79
N LYS A 91 2.54 27.08 20.50
CA LYS A 91 1.25 27.70 20.77
C LYS A 91 0.28 27.42 19.61
N PRO A 92 -1.04 27.38 19.89
CA PRO A 92 -2.06 27.19 18.85
C PRO A 92 -1.90 28.21 17.72
N GLY A 93 -2.11 27.76 16.49
CA GLY A 93 -2.04 28.60 15.29
C GLY A 93 -0.93 28.22 14.31
N TRP A 94 -0.05 27.28 14.67
CA TRP A 94 0.92 26.72 13.73
C TRP A 94 0.41 25.43 13.10
N GLN A 95 -0.05 25.51 11.85
CA GLN A 95 -0.49 24.34 11.10
C GLN A 95 0.72 23.51 10.67
N GLY A 96 0.61 22.18 10.74
CA GLY A 96 1.66 21.24 10.34
C GLY A 96 2.76 21.04 11.37
N ILE A 97 2.60 21.54 12.59
CA ILE A 97 3.53 21.30 13.71
C ILE A 97 2.73 20.85 14.92
N GLU A 98 3.16 19.76 15.55
CA GLU A 98 2.65 19.34 16.86
C GLU A 98 3.80 19.30 17.86
N CYS A 99 3.55 19.84 19.04
CA CYS A 99 4.49 19.76 20.16
C CYS A 99 3.94 18.87 21.28
N LYS A 100 4.85 18.19 21.96
CA LYS A 100 4.57 17.43 23.18
C LYS A 100 5.48 17.90 24.29
N GLN A 101 5.00 17.80 25.52
CA GLN A 101 5.83 18.08 26.68
C GLN A 101 6.82 16.92 26.89
N GLY A 102 8.10 17.26 26.96
CA GLY A 102 9.19 16.32 27.26
C GLY A 102 9.28 16.01 28.75
N VAL A 103 10.15 15.05 29.09
CA VAL A 103 10.45 14.68 30.49
C VAL A 103 11.19 15.80 31.25
N ASP A 104 11.77 16.73 30.53
CA ASP A 104 12.44 17.94 31.03
C ASP A 104 11.46 19.12 31.25
N ASN A 105 10.15 18.86 31.13
CA ASN A 105 9.06 19.83 31.17
C ASN A 105 9.08 20.90 30.06
N HIS A 106 9.94 20.80 29.04
CA HIS A 106 9.92 21.71 27.90
C HIS A 106 8.97 21.20 26.81
N LEU A 107 8.52 22.09 25.92
CA LEU A 107 7.74 21.70 24.75
C LEU A 107 8.69 21.39 23.59
N HIS A 108 8.55 20.22 23.00
CA HIS A 108 9.35 19.77 21.86
C HIS A 108 8.49 19.45 20.66
N VAL A 109 9.00 19.69 19.47
CA VAL A 109 8.35 19.26 18.22
C VAL A 109 8.35 17.74 18.17
N SER A 110 7.14 17.20 18.03
CA SER A 110 6.91 15.76 17.87
C SER A 110 6.47 15.40 16.44
N ARG A 111 5.93 16.36 15.68
CA ARG A 111 5.44 16.14 14.33
C ARG A 111 5.69 17.35 13.43
N LEU A 112 6.06 17.07 12.18
CA LEU A 112 6.19 18.03 11.09
C LEU A 112 5.40 17.55 9.86
N ASP A 113 4.53 18.38 9.30
CA ASP A 113 3.82 18.13 8.05
C ASP A 113 3.99 19.28 7.06
N PHE A 114 4.27 18.94 5.79
CA PHE A 114 4.42 19.89 4.71
C PHE A 114 3.73 19.43 3.42
N GLY A 115 3.23 20.41 2.66
CA GLY A 115 2.86 20.29 1.25
C GLY A 115 1.45 19.79 0.94
N SER A 116 0.60 19.59 1.95
CA SER A 116 -0.84 19.32 1.75
C SER A 116 -1.70 20.24 2.61
N PRO A 117 -2.70 20.96 2.07
CA PRO A 117 -3.58 21.79 2.88
C PRO A 117 -4.25 21.00 4.02
N PRO A 118 -4.32 21.56 5.25
CA PRO A 118 -4.00 22.93 5.63
C PRO A 118 -2.52 23.14 6.06
N TYR A 119 -1.62 22.19 5.82
CA TYR A 119 -0.22 22.30 6.21
C TYR A 119 0.58 23.27 5.31
N PRO A 120 1.70 23.81 5.81
CA PRO A 120 2.54 24.75 5.08
C PRO A 120 2.90 24.25 3.69
N SER A 121 2.78 25.13 2.70
CA SER A 121 3.19 24.83 1.33
C SER A 121 4.72 24.84 1.22
N CYS A 122 5.23 24.14 0.22
CA CYS A 122 6.66 24.03 -0.03
C CYS A 122 7.08 24.97 -1.17
N LYS A 123 8.12 25.78 -0.93
CA LYS A 123 8.63 26.71 -1.93
C LYS A 123 9.37 25.95 -3.04
N ASN A 124 9.43 26.50 -4.25
CA ASN A 124 10.09 25.82 -5.39
C ASN A 124 11.58 25.53 -5.15
N THR A 125 12.24 26.31 -4.29
CA THR A 125 13.66 26.12 -3.93
C THR A 125 13.87 25.19 -2.73
N ALA A 126 12.81 24.56 -2.20
CA ALA A 126 12.91 23.64 -1.08
C ALA A 126 13.80 22.43 -1.42
N THR A 127 14.71 22.11 -0.51
CA THR A 127 15.55 20.90 -0.53
C THR A 127 15.30 20.10 0.73
N PHE A 128 15.65 18.81 0.72
CA PHE A 128 15.46 17.96 1.89
C PHE A 128 16.24 18.51 3.10
N PRO A 129 15.57 18.87 4.21
CA PRO A 129 16.21 19.51 5.35
C PRO A 129 16.75 18.43 6.30
N SER A 130 18.02 18.05 6.16
CA SER A 130 18.68 17.05 7.02
C SER A 130 18.68 17.43 8.51
N GLU A 131 18.45 18.71 8.82
CA GLU A 131 18.33 19.27 10.16
C GLU A 131 17.18 18.66 10.96
N ILE A 132 16.17 18.03 10.32
CA ILE A 132 15.10 17.32 11.05
C ILE A 132 15.65 16.26 11.99
N PHE A 133 16.80 15.65 11.66
CA PHE A 133 17.42 14.62 12.49
C PHE A 133 18.12 15.17 13.74
N ASN A 134 18.22 16.51 13.86
CA ASN A 134 18.69 17.20 15.05
C ASN A 134 17.56 17.55 16.03
N LEU A 135 16.30 17.35 15.66
CA LEU A 135 15.14 17.56 16.55
C LEU A 135 14.99 16.35 17.49
N PRO A 136 15.26 16.49 18.80
CA PRO A 136 15.50 15.35 19.69
C PRO A 136 14.25 14.51 20.01
N TYR A 137 13.05 15.08 19.89
CA TYR A 137 11.79 14.39 20.19
C TYR A 137 10.90 14.21 18.97
N LEU A 138 11.41 14.45 17.77
CA LEU A 138 10.64 14.28 16.55
C LEU A 138 10.22 12.81 16.39
N GLN A 139 8.91 12.57 16.31
CA GLN A 139 8.32 11.24 16.16
C GLN A 139 7.87 11.00 14.72
N SER A 140 7.41 12.03 14.03
CA SER A 140 6.92 11.90 12.66
C SER A 140 7.25 13.12 11.79
N ALA A 141 7.60 12.87 10.53
CA ALA A 141 7.86 13.91 9.55
C ALA A 141 7.28 13.54 8.18
N PHE A 142 6.49 14.44 7.60
CA PHE A 142 5.77 14.25 6.36
C PHE A 142 6.07 15.37 5.37
N PHE A 143 6.55 14.98 4.19
CA PHE A 143 6.86 15.87 3.09
C PHE A 143 6.16 15.35 1.85
N TYR A 144 5.00 15.94 1.53
CA TYR A 144 4.21 15.60 0.36
C TYR A 144 4.39 16.66 -0.72
N HIS A 145 4.88 16.27 -1.90
CA HIS A 145 4.99 17.18 -3.04
C HIS A 145 5.79 18.47 -2.76
N CYS A 146 6.83 18.37 -1.95
CA CYS A 146 7.68 19.47 -1.53
C CYS A 146 8.91 19.67 -2.40
N PHE A 147 9.56 18.59 -2.83
CA PHE A 147 10.76 18.67 -3.67
C PHE A 147 10.36 18.42 -5.12
N THR A 148 9.99 19.48 -5.84
CA THR A 148 9.44 19.39 -7.20
C THR A 148 10.31 20.05 -8.27
N HIS A 149 11.14 21.04 -7.91
CA HIS A 149 11.98 21.78 -8.86
C HIS A 149 13.48 21.64 -8.56
N THR A 150 13.91 22.05 -7.37
CA THR A 150 15.33 21.94 -6.98
C THR A 150 15.69 20.51 -6.63
N LYS A 151 16.64 19.94 -7.36
CA LYS A 151 17.16 18.59 -7.11
C LYS A 151 17.71 18.49 -5.69
N THR A 152 17.35 17.43 -4.99
CA THR A 152 17.81 17.14 -3.65
C THR A 152 17.91 15.64 -3.43
N SER A 153 18.59 15.21 -2.39
CA SER A 153 18.76 13.81 -2.02
C SER A 153 18.42 13.60 -0.55
N LEU A 154 17.99 12.38 -0.20
CA LEU A 154 17.83 11.99 1.18
C LEU A 154 19.23 11.89 1.80
N SER A 155 19.52 12.79 2.74
CA SER A 155 20.82 12.85 3.43
C SER A 155 20.61 12.69 4.93
N ILE A 156 21.24 11.68 5.52
CA ILE A 156 21.16 11.39 6.96
C ILE A 156 22.57 11.57 7.52
N PRO A 157 22.77 12.49 8.49
CA PRO A 157 24.09 12.73 9.06
C PRO A 157 24.62 11.50 9.82
N PRO A 158 25.95 11.33 9.91
CA PRO A 158 26.55 10.18 10.60
C PRO A 158 26.28 10.15 12.11
N ARG A 159 25.85 11.28 12.68
CA ARG A 159 25.37 11.41 14.06
C ARG A 159 23.97 11.99 14.00
N VAL A 160 23.01 11.26 14.54
CA VAL A 160 21.61 11.68 14.63
C VAL A 160 21.27 11.92 16.10
N ALA A 161 20.85 13.13 16.46
CA ALA A 161 20.39 13.42 17.81
C ALA A 161 19.08 12.66 18.12
N SER A 162 18.27 12.45 17.07
CA SER A 162 16.93 11.84 17.05
C SER A 162 16.91 10.30 16.90
N ALA A 163 18.05 9.61 16.99
CA ALA A 163 18.16 8.16 16.69
C ALA A 163 17.20 7.25 17.51
N SER A 164 16.57 7.77 18.57
CA SER A 164 15.67 7.03 19.45
C SER A 164 14.18 7.34 19.26
N SER A 165 13.75 8.47 18.69
CA SER A 165 12.33 8.87 18.72
C SER A 165 11.58 8.79 17.40
N LEU A 166 12.25 8.90 16.26
CA LEU A 166 11.57 8.98 14.96
C LEU A 166 10.94 7.64 14.60
N GLN A 167 9.61 7.62 14.55
CA GLN A 167 8.78 6.45 14.26
C GLN A 167 8.24 6.48 12.82
N GLN A 168 8.06 7.66 12.24
CA GLN A 168 7.52 7.80 10.90
C GLN A 168 8.27 8.83 10.06
N LEU A 169 8.71 8.41 8.89
CA LEU A 169 9.28 9.29 7.87
C LEU A 169 8.58 9.05 6.55
N SER A 170 7.92 10.09 6.03
CA SER A 170 7.20 10.04 4.76
C SER A 170 7.69 11.13 3.81
N LEU A 171 8.40 10.74 2.76
CA LEU A 171 8.80 11.57 1.62
C LEU A 171 8.03 11.09 0.39
N ARG A 172 6.81 11.57 0.20
CA ARG A 172 5.92 11.10 -0.87
C ARG A 172 5.78 12.12 -1.99
N SER A 173 5.80 11.64 -3.23
CA SER A 173 5.50 12.45 -4.42
C SER A 173 6.45 13.63 -4.64
N ASN A 174 7.74 13.46 -4.32
CA ASN A 174 8.78 14.48 -4.47
C ASN A 174 9.68 14.17 -5.69
N GLN A 175 9.26 14.62 -6.88
CA GLN A 175 9.93 14.29 -8.16
C GLN A 175 11.37 14.82 -8.29
N ALA A 176 11.78 15.81 -7.51
CA ALA A 176 13.15 16.30 -7.49
C ALA A 176 14.03 15.59 -6.43
N LEU A 177 13.47 14.68 -5.64
CA LEU A 177 14.21 13.81 -4.73
C LEU A 177 14.83 12.66 -5.52
N ILE A 178 16.15 12.69 -5.65
CA ILE A 178 16.96 11.78 -6.49
C ILE A 178 18.08 11.12 -5.67
N GLY A 179 18.77 10.17 -6.30
CA GLY A 179 19.93 9.49 -5.74
C GLY A 179 19.56 8.23 -4.94
N PRO A 180 20.56 7.55 -4.36
CA PRO A 180 20.33 6.33 -3.61
C PRO A 180 19.68 6.60 -2.25
N ILE A 181 19.07 5.57 -1.69
CA ILE A 181 18.72 5.56 -0.26
C ILE A 181 20.04 5.44 0.54
N PRO A 182 20.36 6.37 1.45
CA PRO A 182 21.62 6.33 2.19
C PRO A 182 21.66 5.17 3.18
N PRO A 183 22.76 4.41 3.30
CA PRO A 183 22.91 3.33 4.29
C PRO A 183 22.70 3.78 5.75
N GLN A 184 22.93 5.07 6.03
CA GLN A 184 22.70 5.73 7.31
C GLN A 184 21.23 5.72 7.73
N ILE A 185 20.28 5.35 6.85
CA ILE A 185 18.89 5.09 7.22
C ILE A 185 18.78 4.07 8.37
N SER A 186 19.73 3.15 8.47
CA SER A 186 19.84 2.18 9.57
C SER A 186 20.06 2.79 10.95
N LEU A 187 20.41 4.08 11.06
CA LEU A 187 20.53 4.77 12.34
C LEU A 187 19.16 5.09 12.96
N LEU A 188 18.07 5.04 12.18
CA LEU A 188 16.72 5.36 12.61
C LEU A 188 16.00 4.14 13.20
N ASN A 189 16.58 3.51 14.23
CA ASN A 189 16.16 2.19 14.73
C ASN A 189 14.71 2.11 15.26
N SER A 190 14.13 3.24 15.65
CA SER A 190 12.74 3.33 16.13
C SER A 190 11.71 3.44 15.00
N LEU A 191 12.15 3.48 13.74
CA LEU A 191 11.26 3.71 12.60
C LEU A 191 10.30 2.52 12.41
N GLN A 192 9.01 2.83 12.41
CA GLN A 192 7.91 1.90 12.20
C GLN A 192 7.32 2.08 10.80
N ILE A 193 7.30 3.30 10.27
CA ILE A 193 6.74 3.60 8.95
C ILE A 193 7.76 4.37 8.15
N LEU A 194 8.19 3.78 7.03
CA LEU A 194 9.04 4.44 6.03
C LEU A 194 8.33 4.48 4.69
N THR A 195 8.01 5.68 4.23
CA THR A 195 7.41 5.91 2.91
C THR A 195 8.33 6.80 2.09
N LEU A 196 8.93 6.25 1.04
CA LEU A 196 9.74 6.96 0.05
C LEU A 196 9.13 6.85 -1.35
N SER A 197 7.81 6.70 -1.43
CA SER A 197 7.08 6.43 -2.67
C SER A 197 7.00 7.63 -3.62
N GLN A 198 6.94 7.38 -4.92
CA GLN A 198 6.70 8.40 -5.96
C GLN A 198 7.79 9.48 -6.00
N ASN A 199 9.05 9.05 -5.96
CA ASN A 199 10.21 9.91 -6.11
C ASN A 199 11.06 9.43 -7.31
N ASN A 200 12.25 9.99 -7.46
CA ASN A 200 13.22 9.59 -8.48
C ASN A 200 14.45 8.92 -7.84
N LEU A 201 14.25 8.17 -6.73
CA LEU A 201 15.32 7.42 -6.08
C LEU A 201 15.81 6.31 -7.00
N ASN A 202 17.10 6.00 -6.96
CA ASN A 202 17.74 5.05 -7.87
C ASN A 202 18.73 4.14 -7.14
N GLU A 203 19.47 3.34 -7.91
CA GLU A 203 20.40 2.33 -7.39
C GLU A 203 19.70 1.22 -6.57
N GLN A 204 20.46 0.44 -5.81
CA GLN A 204 19.96 -0.70 -5.05
C GLN A 204 19.47 -0.27 -3.67
N ILE A 205 18.54 -1.03 -3.07
CA ILE A 205 18.21 -0.83 -1.65
C ILE A 205 19.45 -1.19 -0.82
N PRO A 206 19.97 -0.28 0.02
CA PRO A 206 21.09 -0.60 0.90
C PRO A 206 20.69 -1.70 1.88
N VAL A 207 21.53 -2.73 2.01
CA VAL A 207 21.25 -3.87 2.92
C VAL A 207 21.04 -3.44 4.37
N GLN A 208 21.59 -2.30 4.76
CA GLN A 208 21.46 -1.69 6.07
C GLN A 208 20.02 -1.28 6.40
N LEU A 209 19.18 -0.98 5.39
CA LEU A 209 17.76 -0.66 5.62
C LEU A 209 17.04 -1.81 6.35
N PHE A 210 17.43 -3.06 6.07
CA PHE A 210 16.82 -4.24 6.69
C PHE A 210 17.24 -4.47 8.15
N ALA A 211 18.12 -3.62 8.70
CA ALA A 211 18.40 -3.59 10.15
C ALA A 211 17.28 -2.90 10.96
N LEU A 212 16.38 -2.16 10.30
CA LEU A 212 15.25 -1.46 10.91
C LEU A 212 14.12 -2.43 11.30
N THR A 213 14.40 -3.32 12.25
CA THR A 213 13.49 -4.41 12.66
C THR A 213 12.19 -3.94 13.31
N SER A 214 12.09 -2.66 13.69
CA SER A 214 10.86 -2.03 14.18
C SER A 214 9.85 -1.71 13.06
N LEU A 215 10.24 -1.82 11.78
CA LEU A 215 9.36 -1.48 10.66
C LEU A 215 8.11 -2.35 10.62
N ILE A 216 6.97 -1.66 10.50
CA ILE A 216 5.63 -2.18 10.29
C ILE A 216 5.21 -1.95 8.83
N HIS A 217 5.55 -0.81 8.26
CA HIS A 217 5.25 -0.47 6.87
C HIS A 217 6.48 0.07 6.14
N LEU A 218 6.77 -0.53 4.99
CA LEU A 218 7.82 -0.09 4.07
C LEU A 218 7.22 0.10 2.68
N ASP A 219 7.22 1.35 2.21
CA ASP A 219 6.76 1.72 0.87
C ASP A 219 7.88 2.45 0.12
N LEU A 220 8.45 1.78 -0.87
CA LEU A 220 9.47 2.30 -1.78
C LEU A 220 8.95 2.38 -3.23
N SER A 221 7.63 2.32 -3.41
CA SER A 221 7.00 2.20 -4.72
C SER A 221 7.21 3.41 -5.62
N TYR A 222 7.06 3.25 -6.93
CA TYR A 222 7.18 4.35 -7.90
C TYR A 222 8.51 5.11 -7.78
N ASN A 223 9.62 4.39 -7.96
CA ASN A 223 10.97 4.93 -8.03
C ASN A 223 11.73 4.26 -9.20
N PHE A 224 13.03 4.52 -9.30
CA PHE A 224 13.95 3.87 -10.24
C PHE A 224 14.92 2.91 -9.52
N LEU A 225 14.47 2.27 -8.43
CA LEU A 225 15.31 1.32 -7.68
C LEU A 225 15.60 0.07 -8.52
N THR A 226 16.81 -0.45 -8.41
CA THR A 226 17.37 -1.54 -9.23
C THR A 226 17.95 -2.65 -8.37
N GLY A 227 18.54 -3.67 -9.00
CA GLY A 227 19.14 -4.82 -8.32
C GLY A 227 18.11 -5.86 -7.90
N THR A 228 18.50 -6.77 -7.02
CA THR A 228 17.63 -7.81 -6.48
C THR A 228 16.97 -7.37 -5.18
N ILE A 229 15.87 -8.01 -4.80
CA ILE A 229 15.33 -7.90 -3.43
C ILE A 229 16.26 -8.72 -2.51
N PRO A 230 16.99 -8.11 -1.55
CA PRO A 230 17.96 -8.83 -0.73
C PRO A 230 17.30 -9.85 0.20
N ASN A 231 18.00 -10.94 0.51
CA ASN A 231 17.50 -11.96 1.46
C ASN A 231 17.24 -11.39 2.86
N GLN A 232 17.91 -10.30 3.23
CA GLN A 232 17.73 -9.58 4.48
C GLN A 232 16.31 -9.02 4.66
N VAL A 233 15.48 -8.96 3.60
CA VAL A 233 14.06 -8.61 3.74
C VAL A 233 13.35 -9.44 4.81
N GLY A 234 13.71 -10.72 4.97
CA GLY A 234 13.15 -11.60 6.01
C GLY A 234 13.53 -11.24 7.46
N MET A 235 14.40 -10.24 7.67
CA MET A 235 14.72 -9.71 9.00
C MET A 235 13.62 -8.78 9.53
N LEU A 236 12.79 -8.20 8.66
CA LEU A 236 11.73 -7.26 9.02
C LEU A 236 10.47 -7.98 9.56
N ARG A 237 10.61 -8.77 10.62
CA ARG A 237 9.55 -9.68 11.10
C ARG A 237 8.29 -8.98 11.62
N ASN A 238 8.36 -7.69 11.90
CA ASN A 238 7.22 -6.87 12.32
C ASN A 238 6.45 -6.25 11.14
N LEU A 239 6.86 -6.54 9.90
CA LEU A 239 6.29 -5.91 8.72
C LEU A 239 4.89 -6.44 8.43
N VAL A 240 3.93 -5.52 8.37
CA VAL A 240 2.53 -5.75 8.01
C VAL A 240 2.29 -5.41 6.53
N GLY A 241 3.00 -4.40 5.99
CA GLY A 241 2.90 -4.03 4.59
C GLY A 241 4.24 -3.76 3.92
N LEU A 242 4.47 -4.42 2.78
CA LEU A 242 5.62 -4.19 1.91
C LEU A 242 5.14 -3.78 0.51
N ASP A 243 5.58 -2.60 0.05
CA ASP A 243 5.30 -2.11 -1.30
C ASP A 243 6.61 -1.72 -1.99
N LEU A 244 7.02 -2.52 -2.98
CA LEU A 244 8.18 -2.31 -3.84
C LEU A 244 7.76 -2.14 -5.30
N SER A 245 6.47 -1.87 -5.54
CA SER A 245 5.90 -1.83 -6.89
C SER A 245 6.44 -0.68 -7.72
N TYR A 246 6.32 -0.77 -9.05
CA TYR A 246 6.74 0.28 -9.98
C TYR A 246 8.20 0.72 -9.77
N ASN A 247 9.11 -0.26 -9.87
CA ASN A 247 10.56 -0.08 -9.81
C ASN A 247 11.22 -0.91 -10.93
N SER A 248 12.53 -1.10 -10.87
CA SER A 248 13.31 -1.91 -11.80
C SER A 248 13.99 -3.11 -11.10
N PHE A 249 13.37 -3.68 -10.07
CA PHE A 249 13.89 -4.86 -9.38
C PHE A 249 13.95 -6.07 -10.31
N MET A 250 15.03 -6.83 -10.23
CA MET A 250 15.32 -8.01 -11.04
C MET A 250 15.63 -9.24 -10.17
N GLY A 251 15.82 -10.39 -10.82
CA GLY A 251 16.09 -11.65 -10.13
C GLY A 251 14.84 -12.25 -9.49
N ALA A 252 15.02 -13.31 -8.70
CA ALA A 252 13.92 -14.01 -8.06
C ALA A 252 13.40 -13.30 -6.81
N ILE A 253 12.13 -13.56 -6.48
CA ILE A 253 11.58 -13.23 -5.16
C ILE A 253 12.32 -14.08 -4.12
N PRO A 254 13.01 -13.49 -3.12
CA PRO A 254 13.80 -14.25 -2.16
C PRO A 254 12.89 -15.12 -1.29
N ALA A 255 13.32 -16.36 -1.01
CA ALA A 255 12.55 -17.28 -0.18
C ALA A 255 12.36 -16.76 1.26
N THR A 256 13.22 -15.86 1.72
CA THR A 256 13.11 -15.21 3.04
C THR A 256 11.89 -14.29 3.16
N ILE A 257 11.18 -13.99 2.07
CA ILE A 257 9.87 -13.30 2.15
C ILE A 257 8.88 -14.07 3.04
N GLY A 258 9.00 -15.40 3.11
CA GLY A 258 8.17 -16.24 3.97
C GLY A 258 8.46 -16.10 5.46
N GLU A 259 9.51 -15.39 5.86
CA GLU A 259 9.80 -15.09 7.28
C GLU A 259 9.00 -13.88 7.80
N LEU A 260 8.29 -13.17 6.91
CA LEU A 260 7.40 -12.05 7.25
C LEU A 260 6.03 -12.57 7.73
N GLY A 261 6.01 -13.39 8.78
CA GLY A 261 4.83 -14.18 9.17
C GLY A 261 3.55 -13.39 9.48
N ILE A 262 3.66 -12.09 9.78
CA ILE A 262 2.51 -11.20 10.04
C ILE A 262 2.15 -10.28 8.86
N LEU A 263 2.78 -10.48 7.69
CA LEU A 263 2.56 -9.65 6.51
C LEU A 263 1.12 -9.81 6.01
N GLN A 264 0.46 -8.68 5.79
CA GLN A 264 -0.91 -8.60 5.27
C GLN A 264 -0.95 -8.08 3.84
N LYS A 265 -0.02 -7.19 3.46
CA LYS A 265 0.11 -6.64 2.10
C LYS A 265 1.51 -6.90 1.54
N LEU A 266 1.56 -7.50 0.36
CA LEU A 266 2.77 -7.62 -0.46
C LEU A 266 2.49 -7.11 -1.88
N ASP A 267 3.11 -6.02 -2.28
CA ASP A 267 3.07 -5.51 -3.65
C ASP A 267 4.47 -5.45 -4.26
N LEU A 268 4.70 -6.30 -5.26
CA LEU A 268 5.93 -6.38 -6.05
C LEU A 268 5.64 -6.14 -7.55
N SER A 269 4.45 -5.63 -7.87
CA SER A 269 4.00 -5.45 -9.26
C SER A 269 4.84 -4.42 -10.02
N SER A 270 4.81 -4.48 -11.35
CA SER A 270 5.52 -3.53 -12.23
C SER A 270 7.03 -3.47 -11.94
N ASN A 271 7.68 -4.63 -12.04
CA ASN A 271 9.13 -4.79 -11.90
C ASN A 271 9.66 -5.74 -13.01
N MET A 272 10.90 -6.21 -12.90
CA MET A 272 11.51 -7.20 -13.80
C MET A 272 11.83 -8.52 -13.09
N LEU A 273 11.06 -8.88 -12.05
CA LEU A 273 11.30 -10.09 -11.26
C LEU A 273 11.12 -11.34 -12.10
N THR A 274 12.01 -12.31 -11.92
CA THR A 274 12.05 -13.60 -12.64
C THR A 274 11.84 -14.78 -11.69
N GLY A 275 11.86 -16.01 -12.21
CA GLY A 275 11.68 -17.21 -11.40
C GLY A 275 10.23 -17.43 -10.99
N SER A 276 10.01 -18.28 -9.98
CA SER A 276 8.69 -18.67 -9.49
C SER A 276 8.37 -18.03 -8.14
N ILE A 277 7.10 -18.09 -7.72
CA ILE A 277 6.70 -17.71 -6.36
C ILE A 277 7.34 -18.72 -5.40
N PRO A 278 8.15 -18.27 -4.40
CA PRO A 278 8.87 -19.19 -3.53
C PRO A 278 7.89 -20.03 -2.68
N PRO A 279 8.16 -21.33 -2.47
CA PRO A 279 7.29 -22.19 -1.66
C PRO A 279 7.05 -21.70 -0.23
N THR A 280 8.01 -20.95 0.33
CA THR A 280 7.93 -20.33 1.66
C THR A 280 6.81 -19.30 1.81
N VAL A 281 6.19 -18.85 0.70
CA VAL A 281 4.99 -18.00 0.75
C VAL A 281 3.88 -18.64 1.60
N GLU A 282 3.87 -19.98 1.70
CA GLU A 282 2.90 -20.73 2.50
C GLU A 282 2.91 -20.39 4.00
N LYS A 283 3.96 -19.72 4.49
CA LYS A 283 4.08 -19.26 5.88
C LYS A 283 3.31 -17.96 6.13
N LEU A 284 2.91 -17.23 5.08
CA LEU A 284 2.26 -15.91 5.17
C LEU A 284 0.75 -16.02 5.44
N ASN A 285 0.36 -16.69 6.53
CA ASN A 285 -1.03 -17.04 6.83
C ASN A 285 -1.96 -15.83 7.01
N LEU A 286 -1.40 -14.64 7.31
CA LEU A 286 -2.14 -13.39 7.46
C LEU A 286 -2.21 -12.56 6.16
N LEU A 287 -1.64 -13.04 5.06
CA LEU A 287 -1.60 -12.30 3.81
C LEU A 287 -3.01 -12.11 3.24
N VAL A 288 -3.40 -10.86 3.05
CA VAL A 288 -4.70 -10.44 2.51
C VAL A 288 -4.57 -10.02 1.05
N PHE A 289 -3.47 -9.33 0.71
CA PHE A 289 -3.24 -8.76 -0.61
C PHE A 289 -1.87 -9.18 -1.14
N ILE A 290 -1.86 -9.78 -2.32
CA ILE A 290 -0.64 -10.05 -3.08
C ILE A 290 -0.77 -9.58 -4.53
N ALA A 291 0.12 -8.66 -4.93
CA ALA A 291 0.22 -8.17 -6.29
C ALA A 291 1.63 -8.43 -6.85
N LEU A 292 1.67 -9.20 -7.93
CA LEU A 292 2.88 -9.61 -8.66
C LEU A 292 2.76 -9.28 -10.16
N SER A 293 1.73 -8.54 -10.55
CA SER A 293 1.41 -8.26 -11.95
C SER A 293 2.54 -7.51 -12.66
N THR A 294 2.66 -7.68 -13.97
CA THR A 294 3.66 -6.97 -14.79
C THR A 294 5.09 -7.24 -14.31
N ASN A 295 5.50 -8.50 -14.38
CA ASN A 295 6.84 -8.99 -14.09
C ASN A 295 7.26 -10.01 -15.17
N LYS A 296 8.36 -10.74 -14.92
CA LYS A 296 8.85 -11.84 -15.76
C LYS A 296 8.76 -13.17 -15.00
N LEU A 297 7.76 -13.34 -14.13
CA LEU A 297 7.57 -14.56 -13.34
C LEU A 297 7.14 -15.71 -14.24
N GLN A 298 7.64 -16.90 -13.93
CA GLN A 298 7.42 -18.14 -14.68
C GLN A 298 7.48 -19.36 -13.74
N GLY A 299 7.30 -20.56 -14.28
CA GLY A 299 7.36 -21.80 -13.50
C GLY A 299 5.99 -22.17 -12.92
N THR A 300 5.99 -22.88 -11.78
CA THR A 300 4.76 -23.44 -11.20
C THR A 300 4.31 -22.66 -9.96
N PHE A 301 3.02 -22.74 -9.65
CA PHE A 301 2.51 -22.25 -8.37
C PHE A 301 2.95 -23.18 -7.23
N PRO A 302 3.38 -22.64 -6.07
CA PRO A 302 3.74 -23.47 -4.94
C PRO A 302 2.49 -24.15 -4.36
N LYS A 303 2.59 -25.45 -4.05
CA LYS A 303 1.48 -26.23 -3.45
C LYS A 303 0.92 -25.59 -2.18
N GLY A 304 1.78 -24.93 -1.40
CA GLY A 304 1.41 -24.22 -0.18
C GLY A 304 0.62 -22.94 -0.38
N LEU A 305 0.43 -22.46 -1.62
CA LEU A 305 -0.37 -21.26 -1.89
C LEU A 305 -1.83 -21.40 -1.41
N ALA A 306 -2.38 -22.61 -1.46
CA ALA A 306 -3.71 -22.90 -0.94
C ALA A 306 -3.86 -22.69 0.58
N LYS A 307 -2.75 -22.58 1.33
CA LYS A 307 -2.76 -22.34 2.78
C LYS A 307 -3.02 -20.88 3.15
N LEU A 308 -3.01 -19.97 2.18
CA LEU A 308 -3.23 -18.53 2.39
C LEU A 308 -4.72 -18.22 2.61
N HIS A 309 -5.33 -18.79 3.65
CA HIS A 309 -6.77 -18.71 3.88
C HIS A 309 -7.30 -17.29 4.16
N SER A 310 -6.40 -16.33 4.42
CA SER A 310 -6.72 -14.91 4.59
C SER A 310 -6.76 -14.12 3.27
N LEU A 311 -6.29 -14.71 2.17
CA LEU A 311 -6.08 -14.00 0.92
C LEU A 311 -7.40 -13.58 0.28
N GLN A 312 -7.49 -12.28 -0.05
CA GLN A 312 -8.64 -11.65 -0.68
C GLN A 312 -8.31 -11.15 -2.08
N TYR A 313 -7.08 -10.70 -2.32
CA TYR A 313 -6.67 -10.14 -3.61
C TYR A 313 -5.43 -10.86 -4.10
N PHE A 314 -5.54 -11.51 -5.27
CA PHE A 314 -4.40 -12.11 -5.96
C PHE A 314 -4.29 -11.58 -7.40
N LEU A 315 -3.32 -10.70 -7.62
CA LEU A 315 -3.11 -10.01 -8.89
C LEU A 315 -1.79 -10.45 -9.53
N MET A 316 -1.83 -11.23 -10.60
CA MET A 316 -0.65 -11.77 -11.28
C MET A 316 -0.79 -11.68 -12.81
N ASP A 317 -1.50 -10.66 -13.31
CA ASP A 317 -1.59 -10.42 -14.75
C ASP A 317 -0.20 -10.14 -15.35
N ASP A 318 -0.07 -10.26 -16.66
CA ASP A 318 1.13 -9.83 -17.39
C ASP A 318 2.42 -10.50 -16.89
N ASN A 319 2.39 -11.82 -16.70
CA ASN A 319 3.57 -12.65 -16.41
C ASN A 319 3.66 -13.85 -17.37
N PRO A 320 4.85 -14.21 -17.89
CA PRO A 320 5.02 -15.31 -18.85
C PRO A 320 4.91 -16.70 -18.19
N MET A 321 3.73 -17.06 -17.67
CA MET A 321 3.53 -18.25 -16.84
C MET A 321 3.47 -19.55 -17.66
N PHE A 322 2.73 -19.58 -18.77
CA PHE A 322 2.65 -20.72 -19.71
C PHE A 322 2.36 -22.10 -19.07
N ILE A 323 1.62 -22.13 -17.96
CA ILE A 323 1.23 -23.35 -17.24
C ILE A 323 -0.29 -23.52 -17.21
N PRO A 324 -0.81 -24.71 -16.88
CA PRO A 324 -2.23 -24.88 -16.60
C PRO A 324 -2.71 -23.99 -15.45
N LEU A 325 -3.97 -23.55 -15.49
CA LEU A 325 -4.59 -22.88 -14.34
C LEU A 325 -4.60 -23.82 -13.11
N PRO A 326 -4.03 -23.41 -11.97
CA PRO A 326 -3.97 -24.25 -10.78
C PRO A 326 -5.36 -24.40 -10.14
N PHE A 327 -5.80 -25.64 -9.92
CA PHE A 327 -7.08 -25.91 -9.26
C PHE A 327 -7.06 -25.53 -7.77
N GLU A 328 -5.88 -25.46 -7.16
CA GLU A 328 -5.65 -25.12 -5.77
C GLU A 328 -6.15 -23.72 -5.39
N LEU A 329 -6.18 -22.78 -6.34
CA LEU A 329 -6.72 -21.44 -6.10
C LEU A 329 -8.19 -21.44 -5.71
N GLY A 330 -8.95 -22.46 -6.12
CA GLY A 330 -10.34 -22.65 -5.71
C GLY A 330 -10.51 -22.91 -4.20
N ARG A 331 -9.44 -23.21 -3.46
CA ARG A 331 -9.47 -23.40 -2.00
C ARG A 331 -9.37 -22.10 -1.19
N LEU A 332 -9.08 -20.98 -1.84
CA LEU A 332 -8.90 -19.69 -1.19
C LEU A 332 -10.25 -18.99 -1.02
N LEU A 333 -11.08 -19.50 -0.11
CA LEU A 333 -12.50 -19.14 0.00
C LEU A 333 -12.78 -17.66 0.32
N LYS A 334 -11.78 -16.91 0.81
CA LYS A 334 -11.88 -15.47 1.04
C LYS A 334 -11.55 -14.60 -0.18
N LEU A 335 -11.11 -15.20 -1.30
CA LEU A 335 -10.79 -14.45 -2.51
C LEU A 335 -11.98 -13.61 -2.97
N GLN A 336 -11.70 -12.33 -3.18
CA GLN A 336 -12.58 -11.33 -3.77
C GLN A 336 -12.15 -10.99 -5.19
N GLU A 337 -10.83 -10.93 -5.45
CA GLU A 337 -10.29 -10.60 -6.76
C GLU A 337 -9.18 -11.56 -7.17
N LEU A 338 -9.38 -12.21 -8.30
CA LEU A 338 -8.38 -13.05 -8.96
C LEU A 338 -8.12 -12.54 -10.37
N ARG A 339 -6.89 -12.08 -10.60
CA ARG A 339 -6.46 -11.53 -11.89
C ARG A 339 -5.24 -12.28 -12.41
N LEU A 340 -5.43 -13.00 -13.53
CA LEU A 340 -4.46 -13.89 -14.16
C LEU A 340 -4.43 -13.69 -15.69
N ALA A 341 -4.79 -12.50 -16.16
CA ALA A 341 -4.86 -12.16 -17.57
C ALA A 341 -3.48 -12.08 -18.22
N ASN A 342 -3.44 -12.21 -19.55
CA ASN A 342 -2.25 -11.98 -20.37
C ASN A 342 -1.00 -12.72 -19.88
N SER A 343 -1.15 -13.99 -19.52
CA SER A 343 -0.07 -14.75 -18.88
C SER A 343 0.20 -16.12 -19.50
N GLY A 344 -0.52 -16.44 -20.58
CA GLY A 344 -0.34 -17.68 -21.32
C GLY A 344 -0.86 -18.93 -20.61
N TYR A 345 -1.74 -18.79 -19.60
CA TYR A 345 -2.30 -19.94 -18.90
C TYR A 345 -3.05 -20.87 -19.86
N THR A 346 -2.86 -22.19 -19.68
CA THR A 346 -3.44 -23.25 -20.52
C THR A 346 -4.43 -24.11 -19.74
N GLY A 347 -4.99 -25.13 -20.40
CA GLY A 347 -5.92 -26.07 -19.78
C GLY A 347 -7.31 -25.49 -19.56
N ILE A 348 -8.11 -26.16 -18.73
CA ILE A 348 -9.50 -25.78 -18.44
C ILE A 348 -9.59 -24.79 -17.29
N ILE A 349 -10.72 -24.07 -17.20
CA ILE A 349 -11.09 -23.35 -15.97
C ILE A 349 -11.47 -24.40 -14.91
N PRO A 350 -10.78 -24.47 -13.76
CA PRO A 350 -11.04 -25.52 -12.78
C PRO A 350 -12.43 -25.43 -12.16
N GLN A 351 -13.12 -26.56 -12.01
CA GLN A 351 -14.42 -26.64 -11.32
C GLN A 351 -14.35 -26.11 -9.88
N SER A 352 -13.18 -26.19 -9.22
CA SER A 352 -12.97 -25.65 -7.88
C SER A 352 -13.19 -24.13 -7.80
N PHE A 353 -13.09 -23.38 -8.90
CA PHE A 353 -13.34 -21.92 -8.87
C PHE A 353 -14.81 -21.59 -8.57
N THR A 354 -15.72 -22.56 -8.74
CA THR A 354 -17.13 -22.42 -8.34
C THR A 354 -17.32 -22.36 -6.81
N GLN A 355 -16.28 -22.68 -6.03
CA GLN A 355 -16.30 -22.61 -4.57
C GLN A 355 -15.97 -21.21 -4.03
N LEU A 356 -15.51 -20.28 -4.88
CA LEU A 356 -15.06 -18.94 -4.48
C LEU A 356 -16.25 -17.99 -4.28
N GLN A 357 -17.08 -18.25 -3.26
CA GLN A 357 -18.36 -17.54 -3.03
C GLN A 357 -18.21 -16.05 -2.72
N ASN A 358 -17.03 -15.60 -2.31
CA ASN A 358 -16.72 -14.18 -2.07
C ASN A 358 -16.16 -13.45 -3.31
N LEU A 359 -15.97 -14.16 -4.43
CA LEU A 359 -15.31 -13.61 -5.61
C LEU A 359 -16.18 -12.55 -6.28
N SER A 360 -15.69 -11.31 -6.33
CA SER A 360 -16.30 -10.20 -7.05
C SER A 360 -15.70 -10.00 -8.44
N THR A 361 -14.43 -10.35 -8.63
CA THR A 361 -13.70 -10.11 -9.88
C THR A 361 -12.91 -11.35 -10.28
N LEU A 362 -13.20 -11.87 -11.47
CA LEU A 362 -12.41 -12.91 -12.14
C LEU A 362 -11.96 -12.42 -13.52
N SER A 363 -10.65 -12.28 -13.70
CA SER A 363 -10.04 -11.83 -14.96
C SER A 363 -9.06 -12.89 -15.48
N LEU A 364 -9.45 -13.60 -16.53
CA LEU A 364 -8.68 -14.66 -17.18
C LEU A 364 -8.44 -14.37 -18.68
N GLN A 365 -8.65 -13.12 -19.11
CA GLN A 365 -8.59 -12.77 -20.52
C GLN A 365 -7.20 -12.87 -21.12
N ASN A 366 -7.14 -13.06 -22.44
CA ASN A 366 -5.89 -13.11 -23.21
C ASN A 366 -4.96 -14.24 -22.73
N ASN A 367 -5.50 -15.44 -22.58
CA ASN A 367 -4.77 -16.65 -22.24
C ASN A 367 -5.00 -17.73 -23.31
N ARG A 368 -4.62 -18.98 -23.01
CA ARG A 368 -4.75 -20.14 -23.88
C ARG A 368 -5.70 -21.19 -23.27
N LEU A 369 -6.72 -20.74 -22.56
CA LEU A 369 -7.66 -21.62 -21.85
C LEU A 369 -8.57 -22.35 -22.85
N THR A 370 -8.86 -23.62 -22.59
CA THR A 370 -9.69 -24.50 -23.42
C THR A 370 -10.84 -25.11 -22.61
N GLY A 371 -11.71 -25.86 -23.28
CA GLY A 371 -12.84 -26.55 -22.65
C GLY A 371 -14.02 -25.63 -22.34
N GLU A 372 -14.98 -26.19 -21.63
CA GLU A 372 -16.24 -25.51 -21.29
C GLU A 372 -16.09 -24.59 -20.07
N ILE A 373 -16.94 -23.57 -20.00
CA ILE A 373 -17.07 -22.72 -18.82
C ILE A 373 -17.81 -23.54 -17.73
N PRO A 374 -17.27 -23.69 -16.51
CA PRO A 374 -17.94 -24.42 -15.44
C PRO A 374 -19.31 -23.81 -15.09
N VAL A 375 -20.37 -24.62 -15.16
CA VAL A 375 -21.75 -24.17 -14.90
C VAL A 375 -21.93 -23.51 -13.53
N GLY A 376 -21.17 -23.96 -12.53
CA GLY A 376 -21.22 -23.40 -11.18
C GLY A 376 -20.77 -21.94 -11.08
N LEU A 377 -20.07 -21.38 -12.08
CA LEU A 377 -19.74 -19.95 -12.09
C LEU A 377 -20.99 -19.05 -12.12
N SER A 378 -22.11 -19.56 -12.67
CA SER A 378 -23.40 -18.87 -12.65
C SER A 378 -23.95 -18.66 -11.23
N SER A 379 -23.54 -19.49 -10.27
CA SER A 379 -23.99 -19.45 -8.88
C SER A 379 -23.24 -18.44 -8.00
N LEU A 380 -22.16 -17.84 -8.49
CA LEU A 380 -21.37 -16.88 -7.73
C LEU A 380 -22.17 -15.57 -7.55
N SER A 381 -22.74 -15.38 -6.36
CA SER A 381 -23.65 -14.26 -6.08
C SER A 381 -22.94 -12.92 -5.95
N HIS A 382 -21.66 -12.89 -5.56
CA HIS A 382 -20.89 -11.64 -5.40
C HIS A 382 -20.18 -11.19 -6.68
N ILE A 383 -20.16 -12.01 -7.74
CA ILE A 383 -19.42 -11.68 -8.95
C ILE A 383 -20.03 -10.47 -9.65
N TYR A 384 -19.18 -9.47 -9.88
CA TYR A 384 -19.50 -8.22 -10.55
C TYR A 384 -18.74 -8.08 -11.86
N HIS A 385 -17.52 -8.61 -11.94
CA HIS A 385 -16.68 -8.57 -13.13
C HIS A 385 -16.17 -9.97 -13.49
N LEU A 386 -16.49 -10.42 -14.71
CA LEU A 386 -16.07 -11.69 -15.27
C LEU A 386 -15.54 -11.48 -16.70
N ASN A 387 -14.23 -11.59 -16.88
CA ASN A 387 -13.62 -11.46 -18.19
C ASN A 387 -12.89 -12.76 -18.57
N LEU A 388 -13.45 -13.48 -19.54
CA LEU A 388 -12.91 -14.72 -20.11
C LEU A 388 -12.52 -14.54 -21.58
N SER A 389 -12.53 -13.30 -22.08
CA SER A 389 -12.30 -12.99 -23.48
C SER A 389 -10.91 -13.42 -23.98
N ARG A 390 -10.79 -13.64 -25.29
CA ARG A 390 -9.53 -13.96 -25.98
C ARG A 390 -8.87 -15.21 -25.39
N ASN A 391 -9.60 -16.31 -25.44
CA ASN A 391 -9.15 -17.65 -25.08
C ASN A 391 -9.57 -18.65 -26.19
N MET A 392 -9.44 -19.95 -25.93
CA MET A 392 -9.89 -21.04 -26.79
C MET A 392 -11.03 -21.84 -26.13
N LEU A 393 -11.86 -21.17 -25.33
CA LEU A 393 -13.00 -21.80 -24.66
C LEU A 393 -14.04 -22.26 -25.69
N ASN A 394 -14.75 -23.34 -25.37
CA ASN A 394 -15.75 -23.94 -26.23
C ASN A 394 -17.02 -24.37 -25.50
N GLY A 395 -18.02 -24.82 -26.26
CA GLY A 395 -19.29 -25.29 -25.72
C GLY A 395 -20.32 -24.17 -25.53
N VAL A 396 -21.41 -24.52 -24.84
CA VAL A 396 -22.53 -23.61 -24.59
C VAL A 396 -22.21 -22.72 -23.39
N VAL A 397 -22.45 -21.42 -23.50
CA VAL A 397 -22.31 -20.47 -22.38
C VAL A 397 -23.32 -20.84 -21.29
N PRO A 398 -22.90 -21.12 -20.03
CA PRO A 398 -23.77 -21.66 -19.00
C PRO A 398 -24.46 -20.56 -18.16
N PHE A 399 -24.71 -19.38 -18.75
CA PHE A 399 -25.22 -18.21 -18.03
C PHE A 399 -26.61 -17.85 -18.53
N ASN A 400 -27.61 -17.90 -17.63
CA ASN A 400 -28.96 -17.47 -17.96
C ASN A 400 -29.06 -15.95 -18.23
N SER A 401 -30.21 -15.52 -18.77
CA SER A 401 -30.44 -14.10 -19.11
C SER A 401 -30.34 -13.18 -17.89
N GLY A 402 -30.75 -13.64 -16.70
CA GLY A 402 -30.62 -12.90 -15.44
C GLY A 402 -29.16 -12.63 -15.04
N PHE A 403 -28.30 -13.65 -15.12
CA PHE A 403 -26.87 -13.51 -14.86
C PHE A 403 -26.21 -12.55 -15.86
N CYS A 404 -26.50 -12.72 -17.15
CA CYS A 404 -25.96 -11.87 -18.21
C CYS A 404 -26.40 -10.41 -18.05
N SER A 405 -27.66 -10.18 -17.69
CA SER A 405 -28.22 -8.83 -17.46
C SER A 405 -27.62 -8.17 -16.22
N ARG A 406 -27.42 -8.95 -15.14
CA ARG A 406 -26.79 -8.47 -13.89
C ARG A 406 -25.36 -7.98 -14.10
N LEU A 407 -24.53 -8.76 -14.82
CA LEU A 407 -23.14 -8.37 -15.07
C LEU A 407 -23.02 -7.32 -16.18
N GLY A 408 -23.92 -7.37 -17.18
CA GLY A 408 -23.97 -6.40 -18.28
C GLY A 408 -22.61 -6.21 -18.96
N ARG A 409 -22.06 -4.99 -18.90
CA ARG A 409 -20.77 -4.64 -19.51
C ARG A 409 -19.55 -5.25 -18.81
N ASN A 410 -19.73 -5.79 -17.61
CA ASN A 410 -18.67 -6.42 -16.85
C ASN A 410 -18.55 -7.93 -17.13
N LEU A 411 -19.35 -8.47 -18.05
CA LEU A 411 -19.19 -9.80 -18.62
C LEU A 411 -18.62 -9.70 -20.04
N ASP A 412 -17.41 -10.24 -20.25
CA ASP A 412 -16.78 -10.29 -21.58
C ASP A 412 -16.31 -11.71 -21.90
N LEU A 413 -16.93 -12.30 -22.91
CA LEU A 413 -16.63 -13.64 -23.43
C LEU A 413 -16.09 -13.58 -24.87
N SER A 414 -15.85 -12.38 -25.41
CA SER A 414 -15.48 -12.16 -26.81
C SER A 414 -14.16 -12.83 -27.20
N GLY A 415 -13.97 -13.17 -28.48
CA GLY A 415 -12.72 -13.78 -28.93
C GLY A 415 -12.50 -15.21 -28.44
N ASN A 416 -13.57 -15.95 -28.17
CA ASN A 416 -13.57 -17.40 -27.97
C ASN A 416 -14.35 -18.06 -29.11
N PRO A 417 -13.68 -18.59 -30.15
CA PRO A 417 -14.36 -19.04 -31.36
C PRO A 417 -15.23 -20.30 -31.15
N GLY A 418 -14.97 -21.09 -30.11
CA GLY A 418 -15.74 -22.29 -29.81
C GLY A 418 -16.95 -22.07 -28.91
N LEU A 419 -17.11 -20.87 -28.33
CA LEU A 419 -18.26 -20.57 -27.46
C LEU A 419 -19.48 -20.20 -28.29
N CYS A 420 -20.65 -20.62 -27.82
CA CYS A 420 -21.93 -20.21 -28.41
C CYS A 420 -23.03 -20.09 -27.35
N LEU A 421 -24.04 -19.24 -27.62
CA LEU A 421 -25.21 -19.03 -26.80
C LEU A 421 -26.32 -20.00 -27.17
N ASN A 422 -27.10 -20.42 -26.17
CA ASN A 422 -28.34 -21.14 -26.43
C ASN A 422 -29.36 -20.20 -27.13
N GLY A 423 -30.14 -20.75 -28.07
CA GLY A 423 -31.04 -19.96 -28.93
C GLY A 423 -32.10 -19.15 -28.17
N ALA A 424 -32.54 -19.63 -27.01
CA ALA A 424 -33.50 -18.94 -26.14
C ALA A 424 -32.88 -17.73 -25.40
N GLU A 425 -31.58 -17.78 -25.08
CA GLU A 425 -30.89 -16.74 -24.30
C GLU A 425 -30.34 -15.61 -25.18
N ALA A 426 -30.16 -15.88 -26.48
CA ALA A 426 -29.62 -14.92 -27.44
C ALA A 426 -30.57 -13.78 -27.82
N LEU A 427 -31.87 -13.93 -27.57
CA LEU A 427 -32.90 -12.92 -27.84
C LEU A 427 -32.94 -11.81 -26.78
N GLU A 428 -32.40 -12.07 -25.58
CA GLU A 428 -32.40 -11.13 -24.44
C GLU A 428 -30.99 -10.70 -24.00
N SER A 429 -29.94 -11.36 -24.51
CA SER A 429 -28.58 -11.14 -24.01
C SER A 429 -27.98 -9.79 -24.45
N VAL A 430 -27.37 -9.10 -23.48
CA VAL A 430 -26.38 -8.02 -23.70
C VAL A 430 -25.33 -8.50 -24.69
N LYS A 431 -24.76 -7.62 -25.52
CA LYS A 431 -23.66 -7.96 -26.46
C LYS A 431 -22.41 -8.46 -25.71
N ILE A 432 -22.40 -9.75 -25.36
CA ILE A 432 -21.33 -10.46 -24.63
C ILE A 432 -20.26 -11.05 -25.55
N GLY A 433 -20.35 -10.76 -26.86
CA GLY A 433 -19.30 -11.06 -27.84
C GLY A 433 -19.27 -12.50 -28.38
N VAL A 434 -20.36 -13.25 -28.24
CA VAL A 434 -20.50 -14.66 -28.63
C VAL A 434 -21.73 -14.85 -29.53
N GLY A 435 -21.65 -15.77 -30.51
CA GLY A 435 -22.75 -16.09 -31.44
C GLY A 435 -23.72 -17.15 -30.92
N VAL A 436 -24.77 -17.49 -31.69
CA VAL A 436 -25.77 -18.52 -31.31
C VAL A 436 -25.38 -19.89 -31.84
N CYS A 437 -25.52 -20.95 -31.03
CA CYS A 437 -25.21 -22.31 -31.43
C CYS A 437 -26.05 -22.74 -32.65
N GLY A 438 -25.45 -23.46 -33.62
CA GLY A 438 -26.15 -24.02 -34.77
C GLY A 438 -26.52 -23.03 -35.89
N LYS A 439 -26.26 -21.73 -35.75
CA LYS A 439 -26.31 -20.79 -36.88
C LYS A 439 -24.93 -20.74 -37.56
N ASN A 440 -24.85 -21.19 -38.82
CA ASN A 440 -23.69 -21.08 -39.72
C ASN A 440 -23.39 -19.63 -40.11
N ASN A 441 -23.25 -18.75 -39.13
CA ASN A 441 -22.65 -17.45 -39.35
C ASN A 441 -21.24 -17.57 -38.78
N ASN A 442 -20.23 -17.48 -39.65
CA ASN A 442 -18.90 -17.02 -39.26
C ASN A 442 -19.13 -15.95 -38.20
N PRO A 443 -18.68 -16.12 -36.93
CA PRO A 443 -18.89 -15.10 -35.94
C PRO A 443 -18.24 -13.87 -36.52
N SER A 444 -19.08 -12.92 -36.93
CA SER A 444 -18.63 -11.65 -37.46
C SER A 444 -17.58 -11.17 -36.47
N MET A 445 -16.41 -10.80 -36.97
CA MET A 445 -15.42 -9.96 -36.31
C MET A 445 -16.17 -8.72 -35.80
N GLY A 446 -16.93 -8.88 -34.72
CA GLY A 446 -17.69 -7.83 -34.09
C GLY A 446 -16.63 -6.88 -33.62
N LYS A 447 -16.63 -5.67 -34.18
CA LYS A 447 -15.67 -4.61 -33.91
C LYS A 447 -15.15 -4.77 -32.49
N SER A 448 -13.88 -5.15 -32.37
CA SER A 448 -13.14 -5.23 -31.12
C SER A 448 -13.67 -4.15 -30.20
N PHE A 449 -14.31 -4.54 -29.09
CA PHE A 449 -14.56 -3.57 -28.03
C PHE A 449 -13.20 -2.92 -27.80
N LYS A 450 -13.12 -1.60 -28.01
CA LYS A 450 -11.90 -0.84 -27.67
C LYS A 450 -11.49 -1.35 -26.30
N LYS A 451 -10.25 -1.86 -26.19
CA LYS A 451 -9.67 -2.47 -24.99
C LYS A 451 -10.46 -2.04 -23.75
N SER A 452 -11.09 -2.96 -23.01
CA SER A 452 -11.45 -2.65 -21.63
C SER A 452 -10.13 -2.35 -20.92
N ARG A 453 -9.71 -1.09 -20.96
CA ARG A 453 -8.58 -0.61 -20.19
C ARG A 453 -9.09 -0.63 -18.76
N ALA A 454 -8.75 -1.70 -18.02
CA ALA A 454 -8.22 -1.43 -16.70
C ALA A 454 -7.09 -0.41 -16.91
N PRO A 455 -6.95 0.63 -16.07
CA PRO A 455 -6.01 1.71 -16.32
C PRO A 455 -4.59 1.13 -16.32
N SER A 456 -4.05 0.86 -17.50
CA SER A 456 -2.64 0.60 -17.71
C SER A 456 -2.16 1.43 -18.90
N HIS A 457 -1.22 2.32 -18.54
CA HIS A 457 -0.39 3.19 -19.36
C HIS A 457 -1.07 4.22 -20.26
N GLY A 458 -1.20 5.43 -19.70
CA GLY A 458 -1.10 6.69 -20.42
C GLY A 458 -0.55 7.74 -19.47
N PHE A 459 0.65 8.27 -19.74
CA PHE A 459 1.09 9.54 -19.19
C PHE A 459 0.08 10.60 -19.67
N CYS A 460 -0.87 10.97 -18.80
CA CYS A 460 -1.78 12.10 -18.98
C CYS A 460 -2.34 12.48 -17.61
N ILE A 461 -1.74 13.51 -17.01
CA ILE A 461 -2.39 14.60 -16.28
C ILE A 461 -3.71 14.19 -15.58
N LEU A 462 -3.61 13.50 -14.45
CA LEU A 462 -4.69 13.40 -13.46
C LEU A 462 -4.30 14.25 -12.24
N LEU A 463 -4.17 15.56 -12.50
CA LEU A 463 -3.83 16.57 -11.50
C LEU A 463 -4.99 16.93 -10.57
N ASN A 464 -6.13 16.23 -10.57
CA ASN A 464 -7.31 16.73 -9.84
C ASN A 464 -8.33 15.72 -9.30
N VAL A 465 -8.01 14.42 -9.23
CA VAL A 465 -8.93 13.43 -8.60
C VAL A 465 -8.31 12.69 -7.40
N PHE A 466 -7.00 12.79 -7.19
CA PHE A 466 -6.34 12.33 -5.97
C PHE A 466 -6.35 13.34 -4.82
N SER A 467 -6.74 14.60 -5.08
CA SER A 467 -6.83 15.67 -4.08
C SER A 467 -7.95 15.49 -3.05
N ILE A 468 -8.93 14.61 -3.32
CA ILE A 468 -10.10 14.44 -2.43
C ILE A 468 -9.95 13.21 -1.51
N LEU A 469 -9.04 12.26 -1.84
CA LEU A 469 -8.74 11.11 -0.99
C LEU A 469 -7.54 11.33 -0.06
N SER A 470 -6.71 12.35 -0.31
CA SER A 470 -5.66 12.79 0.60
C SER A 470 -6.20 13.52 1.85
N VAL A 471 -7.44 14.03 1.80
CA VAL A 471 -8.05 14.77 2.92
C VAL A 471 -8.66 13.84 3.98
N TRP A 472 -9.04 12.60 3.61
CA TRP A 472 -9.62 11.64 4.56
C TRP A 472 -8.60 10.78 5.31
N MET A 473 -7.34 10.71 4.84
CA MET A 473 -6.23 10.07 5.56
C MET A 473 -5.62 10.95 6.66
N MET A 474 -6.10 12.18 6.84
CA MET A 474 -5.63 13.11 7.87
C MET A 474 -6.36 12.98 9.22
N TYR A 475 -7.37 12.10 9.34
CA TYR A 475 -8.19 12.00 10.56
C TYR A 475 -8.18 10.63 11.24
N LEU A 476 -7.34 9.68 10.81
CA LEU A 476 -7.23 8.36 11.46
C LEU A 476 -5.77 7.88 11.54
N VAL A 477 -4.97 8.57 12.35
CA VAL A 477 -4.00 8.03 13.32
C VAL A 477 -3.94 9.01 14.48
#